data_AF-A0AAJ6LLC7-F1
#
_entry.id   AF-A0AAJ6LLC7-F1
#
_cell.length_a   1.000
_cell.length_b   1.000
_cell.length_c   1.000
_cell.angle_alpha   90.00
_cell.angle_beta   90.00
_cell.angle_gamma   90.00
#
_symmetry.space_group_name_H-M   'P 1'
#
loop_
_entity.id
_entity.type
_entity.pdbx_description
1 polymer ?
#
loop_
_entity_poly.entity_id
_entity_poly.type
_entity_poly.pdbx_seq_one_letter_code
_entity_poly.pdbx_strand_id
1 'polypeptide(L)' 'MSTAKRDPNKSKSGKAPTFQIRITTELKSQFEAAAKAEGMSLGNWLKTLGRQELIRLGHKPFSVDDI' A
#
# COMPACT_ATOMS: atom_id res chain seq x y z
N MET A 1 10.40 -3.75 -23.87
CA MET A 1 9.58 -4.49 -22.89
C MET A 1 10.29 -4.44 -21.54
N SER A 2 9.99 -3.46 -20.68
CA SER A 2 10.65 -3.32 -19.37
C SER A 2 9.80 -4.01 -18.31
N THR A 3 10.31 -5.09 -17.75
CA THR A 3 9.68 -5.88 -16.68
C THR A 3 9.82 -5.13 -15.36
N ALA A 4 8.91 -4.18 -15.12
CA ALA A 4 8.77 -3.57 -13.80
C ALA A 4 8.55 -4.68 -12.76
N LYS A 5 9.53 -4.84 -11.85
CA LYS A 5 9.50 -5.78 -10.72
C LYS A 5 8.32 -5.46 -9.81
N ARG A 6 7.14 -6.01 -10.12
CA ARG A 6 5.96 -5.91 -9.27
C ARG A 6 6.03 -7.01 -8.22
N ASP A 7 5.96 -6.59 -6.97
CA ASP A 7 5.89 -7.46 -5.80
C ASP A 7 4.76 -8.51 -5.97
N PRO A 8 5.06 -9.82 -5.89
CA PRO A 8 4.06 -10.86 -6.09
C PRO A 8 3.01 -10.85 -4.97
N ASN A 9 1.81 -10.42 -5.31
CA ASN A 9 0.68 -10.36 -4.39
C ASN A 9 0.12 -11.78 -4.16
N LYS A 10 0.58 -12.48 -3.11
CA LYS A 10 0.02 -13.76 -2.67
C LYS A 10 -1.32 -13.56 -1.94
N SER A 11 -2.38 -13.17 -2.65
CA SER A 11 -3.74 -13.15 -2.05
C SER A 11 -4.32 -14.56 -2.04
N LYS A 12 -4.57 -15.13 -0.85
CA LYS A 12 -5.09 -16.51 -0.68
C LYS A 12 -6.61 -16.68 -0.83
N SER A 13 -7.41 -15.61 -0.90
CA SER A 13 -8.86 -15.72 -1.05
C SER A 13 -9.43 -14.50 -1.76
N GLY A 14 -10.00 -14.71 -2.95
CA GLY A 14 -10.78 -13.71 -3.68
C GLY A 14 -9.99 -12.52 -4.25
N LYS A 15 -10.60 -11.81 -5.20
CA LYS A 15 -10.07 -10.52 -5.67
C LYS A 15 -10.12 -9.55 -4.48
N ALA A 16 -8.95 -9.12 -4.00
CA ALA A 16 -8.88 -8.11 -2.96
C ALA A 16 -9.69 -6.86 -3.39
N PRO A 17 -10.46 -6.24 -2.49
CA PRO A 17 -11.25 -5.05 -2.82
C PRO A 17 -10.33 -3.92 -3.28
N THR A 18 -10.70 -3.26 -4.37
CA THR A 18 -9.91 -2.16 -4.95
C THR A 18 -10.22 -0.85 -4.24
N PHE A 19 -9.19 -0.17 -3.74
CA PHE A 19 -9.30 1.20 -3.23
C PHE A 19 -8.96 2.19 -4.34
N GLN A 20 -9.91 3.04 -4.74
CA GLN A 20 -9.69 4.10 -5.73
C GLN A 20 -9.47 5.43 -5.01
N ILE A 21 -8.35 6.10 -5.31
CA ILE A 21 -8.04 7.43 -4.79
C ILE A 21 -7.92 8.40 -5.96
N ARG A 22 -8.61 9.54 -5.87
CA ARG A 22 -8.46 10.64 -6.83
C ARG A 22 -7.51 11.68 -6.22
N ILE A 23 -6.34 11.83 -6.83
CA ILE A 23 -5.31 12.81 -6.47
C ILE A 23 -4.74 13.45 -7.73
N THR A 24 -4.09 14.60 -7.60
CA THR A 24 -3.37 15.26 -8.70
C THR A 24 -2.12 14.46 -9.08
N THR A 25 -1.67 14.64 -10.32
CA THR A 25 -0.46 13.98 -10.84
C THR A 25 0.78 14.29 -10.01
N GLU A 26 0.89 15.54 -9.54
CA GLU A 26 2.01 15.99 -8.72
C GLU A 26 2.07 15.27 -7.38
N LEU A 27 0.92 15.16 -6.69
CA LEU A 27 0.84 14.44 -5.43
C LEU A 27 1.12 12.94 -5.61
N LYS A 28 0.66 12.35 -6.71
CA LYS A 28 0.99 10.96 -7.05
C LYS A 28 2.51 10.77 -7.20
N SER A 29 3.20 11.68 -7.87
CA SER A 29 4.66 11.61 -8.02
C SER A 29 5.39 11.73 -6.69
N GLN A 30 4.90 12.57 -5.77
CA GLN A 30 5.45 12.66 -4.40
C GLN A 30 5.28 11.34 -3.65
N PHE A 31 4.10 10.71 -3.72
CA PHE A 31 3.87 9.42 -3.07
C PHE A 31 4.72 8.30 -3.68
N GLU A 32 4.90 8.29 -5.00
CA GLU A 32 5.77 7.30 -5.67
C GLU A 32 7.24 7.50 -5.27
N ALA A 33 7.70 8.74 -5.13
CA ALA A 33 9.06 9.03 -4.66
C ALA A 33 9.29 8.56 -3.22
N ALA A 34 8.35 8.82 -2.31
CA ALA A 34 8.41 8.37 -0.93
C ALA A 34 8.36 6.83 -0.82
N ALA A 35 7.43 6.19 -1.54
CA ALA A 35 7.35 4.72 -1.58
C ALA A 35 8.63 4.09 -2.11
N LYS A 36 9.24 4.68 -3.14
CA LYS A 36 10.51 4.22 -3.72
C LYS A 36 11.68 4.41 -2.75
N ALA A 37 11.70 5.47 -1.97
CA ALA A 37 12.71 5.70 -0.93
C ALA A 37 12.67 4.60 0.15
N GLU A 38 11.49 4.09 0.47
CA GLU A 38 11.31 2.94 1.37
C GLU A 38 11.43 1.57 0.67
N GLY A 39 11.79 1.55 -0.62
CA GLY A 39 12.02 0.32 -1.38
C GLY A 39 10.75 -0.51 -1.65
N MET A 40 9.57 0.09 -1.57
CA MET A 40 8.28 -0.61 -1.73
C MET A 40 7.37 0.02 -2.78
N SER A 41 6.35 -0.72 -3.20
CA SER A 41 5.34 -0.19 -4.14
C SER A 41 4.43 0.83 -3.45
N LEU A 42 3.92 1.81 -4.21
CA LEU A 42 2.97 2.82 -3.72
C LEU A 42 1.81 2.22 -2.91
N GLY A 43 1.25 1.10 -3.38
CA GLY A 43 0.15 0.43 -2.68
C GLY A 43 0.56 -0.21 -1.36
N ASN A 44 1.77 -0.78 -1.26
CA ASN A 44 2.29 -1.29 0.01
C ASN A 44 2.63 -0.16 0.97
N TRP A 45 3.19 0.93 0.45
CA TRP A 45 3.51 2.13 1.21
C TRP A 45 2.27 2.75 1.86
N LEU A 46 1.20 2.97 1.08
CA LEU A 46 -0.07 3.48 1.60
C LEU A 46 -0.70 2.55 2.64
N LYS A 47 -0.59 1.22 2.47
CA LYS A 47 -1.06 0.26 3.49
C LYS A 47 -0.27 0.39 4.79
N THR A 48 1.05 0.55 4.72
CA THR A 48 1.90 0.73 5.90
C THR A 48 1.54 2.02 6.64
N LEU A 49 1.40 3.13 5.92
CA LEU A 49 0.96 4.41 6.48
C LEU A 49 -0.39 4.29 7.18
N GLY A 50 -1.39 3.70 6.51
CA GLY A 50 -2.71 3.51 7.10
C GLY A 50 -2.69 2.64 8.36
N ARG A 51 -1.86 1.58 8.39
CA ARG A 51 -1.70 0.74 9.58
C ARG A 51 -1.03 1.47 10.74
N GLN A 52 0.03 2.24 10.46
CA GLN A 52 0.71 3.05 11.48
C GLN A 52 -0.23 4.10 12.06
N GLU A 53 -1.04 4.74 11.22
CA GLU A 53 -2.01 5.73 11.67
C GLU A 53 -3.11 5.11 12.54
N LEU A 54 -3.61 3.92 12.18
CA LEU A 54 -4.54 3.17 13.04
C LEU A 54 -3.93 2.86 14.42
N ILE A 55 -2.67 2.42 14.45
CA ILE A 55 -1.94 2.18 15.72
C ILE A 55 -1.82 3.48 16.52
N ARG A 56 -1.49 4.60 15.87
CA ARG A 56 -1.39 5.92 16.51
C ARG A 56 -2.71 6.37 17.13
N LEU A 57 -3.84 6.02 16.50
CA LEU A 57 -5.19 6.27 17.01
C LEU A 57 -5.64 5.25 18.09
N GLY A 58 -4.81 4.26 18.43
CA GLY A 58 -5.12 3.23 19.41
C GLY A 58 -5.94 2.05 18.87
N HIS A 59 -6.10 1.94 17.55
CA HIS A 59 -6.78 0.82 16.92
C HIS A 59 -5.79 -0.28 16.53
N LYS A 60 -6.15 -1.55 16.77
CA LYS A 60 -5.39 -2.70 16.27
C LYS A 60 -5.66 -2.85 14.76
N PRO A 61 -4.67 -2.65 13.86
CA PRO A 61 -4.87 -2.90 12.44
C PRO A 61 -5.06 -4.39 12.19
N PHE A 62 -5.94 -4.74 11.25
CA PHE A 62 -6.19 -6.11 10.86
C PHE A 62 -4.94 -6.73 10.19
N SER A 63 -4.42 -7.83 10.75
CA SER A 63 -3.37 -8.66 10.12
C SER A 63 -3.99 -9.90 9.49
N VAL A 64 -3.36 -10.43 8.45
CA VAL A 64 -3.77 -11.72 7.84
C VAL A 64 -3.62 -12.88 8.85
N ASP A 65 -2.82 -12.70 9.90
CA ASP A 65 -2.67 -13.63 11.03
C ASP A 65 -3.87 -13.63 12.01
N ASP A 66 -4.81 -12.69 11.89
CA ASP A 66 -6.07 -12.67 12.67
C ASP A 66 -7.20 -13.51 11.99
N ILE A 67 -6.90 -14.24 10.89
CA ILE A 67 -7.81 -15.19 10.20
C ILE A 67 -7.33 -16.63 10.38
#